data_AF-A0A484FGK8-F1
#
_entry.id   AF-A0A484FGK8-F1
#
_cell.length_a   1.000
_cell.length_b   1.000
_cell.length_c   1.000
_cell.angle_alpha   90.00
_cell.angle_beta   90.00
_cell.angle_gamma   90.00
#
_symmetry.space_group_name_H-M   'P 1'
#
loop_
_entity.id
_entity.type
_entity.pdbx_description
1 polymer ?
#
loop_
_entity_poly.entity_id
_entity_poly.type
_entity_poly.pdbx_seq_one_letter_code
_entity_poly.pdbx_strand_id
1 'polypeptide(L)'
;MQVVAVGQRVLAACRQTYGSSPWTWRLTTWWPDNGSRAELEMNGCAFACIPRNGAFVATVQADGGRVRIRDAGNGVCLDQSTQGIAKTGKTPLVVAAGIAVGDRVMVTQIANGRTTVWQLTASEDED
;
A
#
# COMPACT_ATOMS: atom_id res chain seq x y z
N MET A 1 -8.07 6.40 5.32
CA MET A 1 -8.27 5.03 5.83
C MET A 1 -8.83 4.20 4.69
N GLN A 2 -8.39 2.96 4.53
CA GLN A 2 -9.01 1.98 3.62
C GLN A 2 -9.29 0.70 4.41
N VAL A 3 -10.43 0.08 4.17
CA VAL A 3 -10.83 -1.18 4.79
C VAL A 3 -11.23 -2.18 3.71
N VAL A 4 -10.79 -3.42 3.85
CA VAL A 4 -11.15 -4.53 2.96
C VAL A 4 -11.51 -5.74 3.83
N ALA A 5 -12.68 -6.34 3.58
CA ALA A 5 -13.05 -7.64 4.14
C ALA A 5 -12.72 -8.73 3.11
N VAL A 6 -11.99 -9.75 3.52
CA VAL A 6 -11.61 -10.88 2.66
C VAL A 6 -11.59 -12.19 3.43
N GLY A 7 -12.35 -13.18 2.95
CA GLY A 7 -12.54 -14.44 3.66
C GLY A 7 -13.02 -14.20 5.10
N GLN A 8 -12.31 -14.77 6.08
CA GLN A 8 -12.61 -14.63 7.51
C GLN A 8 -11.79 -13.53 8.21
N ARG A 9 -11.30 -12.53 7.46
CA ARG A 9 -10.51 -11.44 8.04
C ARG A 9 -10.88 -10.07 7.47
N VAL A 10 -10.65 -9.04 8.27
CA VAL A 10 -10.78 -7.62 7.89
C VAL A 10 -9.41 -6.97 7.99
N LEU A 11 -8.99 -6.30 6.92
CA LEU A 11 -7.77 -5.51 6.88
C LEU A 11 -8.12 -4.03 6.83
N ALA A 12 -7.44 -3.22 7.64
CA ALA A 12 -7.60 -1.77 7.69
C ALA A 12 -6.24 -1.07 7.62
N ALA A 13 -6.04 -0.22 6.61
CA ALA A 13 -4.88 0.66 6.50
C ALA A 13 -5.26 2.08 6.93
N CYS A 14 -4.68 2.51 8.05
CA CYS A 14 -4.96 3.81 8.67
C CYS A 14 -3.68 4.65 8.73
N ARG A 15 -3.72 5.86 8.18
CA ARG A 15 -2.67 6.85 8.38
C ARG A 15 -2.69 7.29 9.84
N GLN A 16 -1.53 7.27 10.51
CA GLN A 16 -1.38 7.86 11.83
C GLN A 16 -1.40 9.39 11.71
N THR A 17 -2.18 10.06 12.58
CA THR A 17 -2.53 11.48 12.47
C THR A 17 -1.45 12.45 12.95
N TYR A 18 -0.38 11.97 13.56
CA TYR A 18 0.69 12.81 14.09
C TYR A 18 1.85 12.95 13.08
N GLY A 19 2.25 14.19 12.80
CA GLY A 19 3.45 14.52 12.03
C GLY A 19 3.23 15.04 10.60
N SER A 20 4.26 15.72 10.08
CA SER A 20 4.40 16.06 8.68
C SER A 20 4.92 14.86 7.87
N SER A 21 4.67 14.85 6.56
CA SER A 21 5.15 13.80 5.66
C SER A 21 6.68 13.59 5.78
N PRO A 22 7.20 12.35 5.74
CA PRO A 22 6.52 11.10 5.40
C PRO A 22 5.58 10.54 6.48
N TRP A 23 4.52 9.85 6.05
CA TRP A 23 3.50 9.33 6.97
C TRP A 23 3.85 7.93 7.47
N THR A 24 3.41 7.64 8.69
CA THR A 24 3.31 6.28 9.20
C THR A 24 1.90 5.77 8.96
N TRP A 25 1.82 4.57 8.38
CA TRP A 25 0.57 3.84 8.19
C TRP A 25 0.54 2.65 9.13
N ARG A 26 -0.59 2.40 9.77
CA ARG A 26 -0.85 1.20 10.54
C ARG A 26 -1.79 0.30 9.73
N LEU A 27 -1.33 -0.90 9.43
CA LEU A 27 -2.16 -1.99 8.94
C LEU A 27 -2.65 -2.79 10.14
N THR A 28 -3.97 -2.94 10.26
CA THR A 28 -4.59 -3.80 11.26
C THR A 28 -5.30 -4.94 10.54
N THR A 29 -5.01 -6.17 10.95
CA THR A 29 -5.74 -7.36 10.52
C THR A 29 -6.54 -7.90 11.69
N TRP A 30 -7.84 -8.13 11.49
CA TRP A 30 -8.75 -8.64 12.50
C TRP A 30 -9.45 -9.90 11.99
N TRP A 31 -9.54 -10.93 12.84
CA TRP A 31 -10.28 -12.17 12.58
C TRP A 31 -11.53 -12.19 13.46
N PRO A 32 -12.71 -11.88 12.90
CA PRO A 32 -13.94 -11.77 13.69
C PRO A 32 -14.30 -13.04 14.45
N ASP A 33 -14.07 -14.21 13.84
CA ASP A 33 -14.49 -15.51 14.38
C ASP A 33 -13.86 -15.86 15.72
N ASN A 34 -12.63 -15.41 15.97
CA ASN A 34 -11.89 -15.70 17.20
C ASN A 34 -11.42 -14.45 17.94
N GLY A 35 -11.76 -13.26 17.44
CA GLY A 35 -11.37 -11.97 18.01
C GLY A 35 -9.88 -11.61 17.90
N SER A 36 -9.06 -12.42 17.23
CA SER A 36 -7.62 -12.19 17.12
C SER A 36 -7.33 -10.94 16.28
N ARG A 37 -6.22 -10.26 16.60
CA ARG A 37 -5.78 -9.04 15.93
C ARG A 37 -4.26 -9.03 15.74
N ALA A 38 -3.82 -8.55 14.59
CA ALA A 38 -2.42 -8.25 14.30
C ALA A 38 -2.28 -6.80 13.83
N GLU A 39 -1.15 -6.18 14.14
CA GLU A 39 -0.81 -4.83 13.71
C GLU A 39 0.58 -4.78 13.08
N LEU A 40 0.70 -3.97 12.02
CA LEU A 40 1.95 -3.71 11.32
C LEU A 40 2.07 -2.22 11.06
N GLU A 41 3.22 -1.64 11.44
CA GLU A 41 3.55 -0.26 11.14
C GLU A 41 4.40 -0.17 9.85
N MET A 42 3.96 0.70 8.94
CA MET A 42 4.61 0.97 7.66
C MET A 42 5.06 2.43 7.65
N ASN A 43 6.34 2.62 7.96
CA ASN A 43 6.97 3.93 8.03
C ASN A 43 7.44 4.44 6.66
N GLY A 44 7.66 5.75 6.54
CA GLY A 44 8.26 6.34 5.33
C GLY A 44 7.34 6.31 4.10
N CYS A 45 6.04 6.11 4.29
CA CYS A 45 5.08 5.92 3.20
C CYS A 45 4.31 7.21 2.94
N ALA A 46 4.27 7.64 1.68
CA ALA A 46 3.35 8.66 1.20
C ALA A 46 1.93 8.12 1.03
N PHE A 47 1.71 6.80 0.91
CA PHE A 47 0.36 6.21 0.86
C PHE A 47 0.42 4.70 1.09
N ALA A 48 -0.70 4.09 1.52
CA ALA A 48 -0.88 2.64 1.52
C ALA A 48 -2.30 2.25 1.03
N CYS A 49 -2.39 1.25 0.16
CA CYS A 49 -3.65 0.63 -0.26
C CYS A 49 -3.63 -0.89 -0.19
N ILE A 50 -4.81 -1.46 0.05
CA ILE A 50 -5.04 -2.90 0.16
C ILE A 50 -5.83 -3.36 -1.08
N PRO A 51 -5.39 -4.40 -1.80
CA PRO A 51 -6.15 -5.06 -2.87
C PRO A 51 -7.35 -5.84 -2.31
N ARG A 52 -8.27 -6.26 -3.16
CA ARG A 52 -9.48 -6.96 -2.70
C ARG A 52 -9.15 -8.31 -2.04
N ASN A 53 -8.12 -9.01 -2.53
CA ASN A 53 -7.68 -10.29 -1.99
C ASN A 53 -6.99 -10.17 -0.60
N GLY A 54 -6.61 -8.96 -0.19
CA GLY A 54 -5.89 -8.67 1.06
C GLY A 54 -4.63 -9.51 1.31
N ALA A 55 -4.03 -10.09 0.27
CA ALA A 55 -2.81 -10.90 0.39
C ALA A 55 -1.58 -10.02 0.68
N PHE A 56 -1.55 -8.84 0.07
CA PHE A 56 -0.47 -7.87 0.21
C PHE A 56 -1.02 -6.46 0.46
N VAL A 57 -0.12 -5.51 0.73
CA VAL A 57 -0.41 -4.08 0.77
C VAL A 57 0.55 -3.37 -0.17
N ALA A 58 0.01 -2.53 -1.06
CA ALA A 58 0.82 -1.68 -1.91
C ALA A 58 1.05 -0.34 -1.21
N THR A 59 2.31 0.09 -1.16
CA THR A 59 2.71 1.33 -0.47
C THR A 59 3.44 2.24 -1.44
N VAL A 60 3.07 3.51 -1.49
CA VAL A 60 3.86 4.53 -2.20
C VAL A 60 4.84 5.12 -1.21
N GLN A 61 6.12 5.01 -1.51
CA GLN A 61 7.20 5.44 -0.63
C GLN A 61 7.48 6.93 -0.78
N ALA A 62 7.99 7.55 0.28
CA ALA A 62 8.37 8.96 0.23
C ALA A 62 9.66 9.20 -0.58
N ASP A 63 10.44 8.16 -0.86
CA ASP A 63 11.73 8.19 -1.58
C ASP A 63 11.56 8.32 -3.11
N GLY A 64 10.88 9.37 -3.55
CA GLY A 64 10.59 9.60 -4.96
C GLY A 64 9.33 8.88 -5.45
N GLY A 65 8.53 8.29 -4.56
CA GLY A 65 7.24 7.72 -4.94
C GLY A 65 7.30 6.37 -5.61
N ARG A 66 8.27 5.53 -5.22
CA ARG A 66 8.31 4.14 -5.66
C ARG A 66 7.16 3.37 -5.03
N VAL A 67 6.61 2.41 -5.76
CA VAL A 67 5.64 1.46 -5.21
C VAL A 67 6.40 0.29 -4.60
N ARG A 68 6.02 -0.10 -3.39
CA ARG A 68 6.48 -1.34 -2.75
C ARG A 68 5.28 -2.24 -2.47
N ILE A 69 5.39 -3.50 -2.84
CA ILE A 69 4.43 -4.54 -2.51
C ILE A 69 4.93 -5.24 -1.25
N ARG A 70 4.08 -5.29 -0.22
CA ARG A 70 4.42 -5.84 1.08
C ARG A 70 3.48 -6.96 1.46
N ASP A 71 3.99 -8.03 2.05
CA ASP A 71 3.16 -9.04 2.66
C ASP A 71 2.28 -8.41 3.76
N ALA A 72 0.98 -8.71 3.76
CA ALA A 72 0.03 -8.09 4.68
C ALA A 72 0.11 -8.65 6.12
N GLY A 73 0.72 -9.82 6.31
CA GLY A 73 0.87 -10.47 7.61
C GLY A 73 2.10 -10.00 8.39
N ASN A 74 3.21 -9.75 7.70
CA ASN A 74 4.49 -9.41 8.34
C ASN A 74 5.14 -8.11 7.81
N GLY A 75 4.65 -7.53 6.72
CA GLY A 75 5.14 -6.27 6.16
C GLY A 75 6.42 -6.35 5.35
N VAL A 76 6.97 -7.55 5.15
CA VAL A 76 8.15 -7.80 4.32
C VAL A 76 7.89 -7.26 2.92
N CYS A 77 8.84 -6.47 2.41
CA CYS A 77 8.79 -5.98 1.03
C CYS A 77 9.08 -7.16 0.10
N LEU A 78 8.09 -7.56 -0.68
CA LEU A 78 8.19 -8.64 -1.65
C LEU A 78 8.78 -8.13 -2.96
N ASP A 79 8.40 -6.91 -3.35
CA ASP A 79 8.88 -6.29 -4.59
C ASP A 79 8.79 -4.75 -4.53
N GLN A 80 9.51 -4.07 -5.42
CA GLN A 80 9.49 -2.63 -5.57
C GLN A 80 9.61 -2.18 -7.04
N SER A 81 8.93 -1.09 -7.37
CA SER A 81 9.06 -0.47 -8.68
C SER A 81 10.47 0.10 -8.90
N THR A 82 10.98 -0.04 -10.12
CA THR A 82 12.28 0.51 -10.54
C THR A 82 12.26 2.04 -10.65
N GLN A 83 11.09 2.61 -10.95
CA GLN A 83 10.86 4.05 -11.07
C GLN A 83 9.83 4.53 -10.06
N GLY A 84 9.96 5.81 -9.68
CA GLY A 84 9.02 6.51 -8.82
C GLY A 84 8.29 7.63 -9.55
N ILE A 85 7.20 8.14 -8.95
CA ILE A 85 6.36 9.22 -9.51
C ILE A 85 6.90 10.64 -9.28
N ALA A 86 7.93 10.78 -8.46
CA ALA A 86 8.57 12.05 -8.14
C ALA A 86 10.07 11.96 -8.41
N LYS A 87 10.70 13.13 -8.61
CA LYS A 87 12.16 13.22 -8.69
C LYS A 87 12.79 12.73 -7.38
N THR A 88 13.95 12.10 -7.47
CA THR A 88 14.75 11.71 -6.30
C THR A 88 14.92 12.88 -5.34
N GLY A 89 14.68 12.66 -4.04
CA GLY A 89 14.73 13.69 -3.01
C GLY A 89 13.47 14.56 -2.88
N LYS A 90 12.40 14.26 -3.64
CA LYS A 90 11.06 14.86 -3.45
C LYS A 90 10.07 13.82 -2.97
N THR A 91 9.33 14.18 -1.92
CA THR A 91 8.24 13.36 -1.39
C THR A 91 6.96 13.62 -2.18
N PRO A 92 6.38 12.62 -2.86
CA PRO A 92 5.09 12.81 -3.52
C PRO A 92 3.98 13.00 -2.48
N LEU A 93 3.03 13.88 -2.78
CA LEU A 93 1.80 14.00 -2.00
C LEU A 93 0.69 13.22 -2.72
N VAL A 94 0.56 11.93 -2.39
CA VAL A 94 -0.51 11.07 -2.92
C VAL A 94 -1.75 11.25 -2.05
N VAL A 95 -2.85 11.69 -2.68
CA VAL A 95 -4.11 11.99 -1.99
C VAL A 95 -5.10 10.83 -2.03
N ALA A 96 -4.97 9.97 -3.05
CA ALA A 96 -5.77 8.76 -3.19
C ALA A 96 -4.99 7.70 -3.98
N ALA A 97 -5.30 6.44 -3.72
CA ALA A 97 -4.93 5.35 -4.60
C ALA A 97 -5.98 4.24 -4.54
N GLY A 98 -6.06 3.45 -5.61
CA GLY A 98 -6.92 2.28 -5.68
C GLY A 98 -6.29 1.21 -6.54
N ILE A 99 -6.55 -0.06 -6.20
CA ILE A 99 -6.20 -1.21 -7.02
C ILE A 99 -7.47 -1.63 -7.76
N ALA A 100 -7.36 -1.73 -9.09
CA ALA A 100 -8.46 -2.06 -9.98
C ALA A 100 -8.86 -3.55 -9.86
N VAL A 101 -10.03 -3.87 -10.42
CA VAL A 101 -10.57 -5.24 -10.45
C VAL A 101 -9.59 -6.15 -11.18
N GLY A 102 -9.17 -7.22 -10.50
CA GLY A 102 -8.16 -8.17 -10.98
C GLY A 102 -6.78 -8.00 -10.35
N ASP A 103 -6.59 -7.04 -9.44
CA ASP A 103 -5.36 -6.83 -8.64
C ASP A 103 -4.08 -6.59 -9.47
N ARG A 104 -4.22 -6.28 -10.77
CA ARG A 104 -3.12 -6.08 -11.73
C ARG A 104 -2.81 -4.63 -12.05
N VAL A 105 -3.68 -3.70 -11.67
CA VAL A 105 -3.49 -2.28 -11.96
C VAL A 105 -3.72 -1.48 -10.69
N MET A 106 -2.78 -0.62 -10.35
CA MET A 106 -2.94 0.38 -9.29
C MET A 106 -2.95 1.77 -9.91
N VAL A 107 -3.82 2.63 -9.41
CA VAL A 107 -3.89 4.03 -9.82
C VAL A 107 -3.62 4.90 -8.61
N THR A 108 -2.73 5.89 -8.74
CA THR A 108 -2.45 6.88 -7.70
C THR A 108 -2.79 8.28 -8.19
N GLN A 109 -3.45 9.08 -7.36
CA GLN A 109 -3.73 10.49 -7.60
C GLN A 109 -2.79 11.34 -6.74
N ILE A 110 -2.07 12.26 -7.39
CA ILE A 110 -1.15 13.21 -6.77
C ILE A 110 -1.88 14.54 -6.57
N ALA A 111 -1.59 15.25 -5.47
CA ALA A 111 -2.24 16.50 -5.12
C ALA A 111 -2.18 17.59 -6.21
N ASN A 112 -1.20 17.54 -7.12
CA ASN A 112 -1.08 18.44 -8.26
C ASN A 112 -1.97 18.07 -9.45
N GLY A 113 -2.91 17.13 -9.28
CA GLY A 113 -3.85 16.67 -10.30
C GLY A 113 -3.30 15.57 -11.21
N ARG A 114 -2.02 15.20 -11.11
CA ARG A 114 -1.47 14.09 -11.91
C ARG A 114 -1.97 12.74 -11.41
N THR A 115 -2.21 11.84 -12.36
CA THR A 115 -2.53 10.44 -12.10
C THR A 115 -1.40 9.56 -12.61
N THR A 116 -1.01 8.55 -11.84
CA THR A 116 -0.08 7.49 -12.31
C THR A 116 -0.80 6.16 -12.30
N VAL A 117 -0.57 5.37 -13.35
CA VAL A 117 -1.06 4.01 -13.48
C VAL A 117 0.12 3.06 -13.37
N TRP A 118 0.01 2.08 -12.49
CA TRP A 118 1.01 1.05 -12.23
C TRP A 118 0.45 -0.28 -12.68
N GLN A 119 1.21 -1.01 -13.48
CA GLN A 119 0.93 -2.40 -13.74
C GLN A 119 1.62 -3.24 -12.66
N LEU A 120 0.84 -4.04 -11.95
CA LEU A 120 1.30 -5.01 -10.97
C LEU A 120 1.41 -6.36 -11.68
N THR A 121 2.62 -6.83 -11.89
CA THR A 121 2.91 -8.12 -12.52
C THR A 121 3.52 -9.05 -11.48
N ALA A 122 2.90 -10.20 -11.26
CA ALA A 122 3.58 -11.33 -10.63
C ALA A 122 4.17 -12.19 -11.74
N SER A 123 5.48 -12.37 -11.75
CA SER A 123 6.12 -13.47 -12.46
C SER A 123 6.38 -14.56 -11.42
N GLU A 124 5.87 -15.77 -11.67
CA GLU A 124 6.51 -16.95 -11.12
C GLU A 124 7.85 -17.06 -11.86
N ASP A 125 8.97 -17.13 -11.13
CA ASP A 125 10.22 -17.53 -11.76
C ASP A 125 9.97 -18.95 -12.29
N GLU A 126 10.04 -19.14 -13.60
CA GLU A 126 10.04 -20.48 -14.19
C GLU A 126 11.29 -21.21 -13.65
N ASP A 127 11.05 -22.34 -12.97
CA ASP A 127 12.09 -23.23 -12.40
C ASP A 127 13.16 -23.64 -13.42
#